data_AF-A0A5N5FMJ0-F1
#
_entry.id   AF-A0A5N5FMJ0-F1
#
_cell.length_a   1.000
_cell.length_b   1.000
_cell.length_c   1.000
_cell.angle_alpha   90.00
_cell.angle_beta   90.00
_cell.angle_gamma   90.00
#
_symmetry.space_group_name_H-M   'P 1'
#
loop_
_entity.id
_entity.type
_entity.pdbx_description
1 polymer ?
#
loop_
_entity_poly.entity_id
_entity_poly.type
_entity_poly.pdbx_seq_one_letter_code
_entity_poly.pdbx_strand_id
1 'polypeptide(L)'
;MEIPLTRIGANTECVLRNLIAYERCSRKPNYILSYATLLNQLIKSTEDLDSLFQKGIVVTHLSKEDTVSLFNRLCNDTTSIPIVYSRLTLDVYRYNRDRWLRRWLAGIKRDYLYNPQSVMSLFSNAVILALILTALQTVYGVIAYYKQSKPSN
;
A
#
# COMPACT_ATOMS: atom_id res chain seq x y z
N MET A 1 5.76 22.11 1.20
CA MET A 1 5.82 21.89 2.65
C MET A 1 7.16 21.30 2.98
N GLU A 2 7.88 21.93 3.89
CA GLU A 2 9.10 21.38 4.46
C GLU A 2 8.76 20.82 5.84
N ILE A 3 9.13 19.57 6.08
CA ILE A 3 9.01 18.95 7.40
C ILE A 3 10.32 19.23 8.13
N PRO A 4 10.29 19.79 9.35
CA PRO A 4 11.51 20.09 10.08
C PRO A 4 12.28 18.82 10.42
N LEU A 5 13.61 18.93 10.36
CA LEU A 5 14.51 17.84 10.75
C LEU A 5 14.25 17.43 12.21
N THR A 6 13.97 16.16 12.44
CA THR A 6 13.74 15.62 13.79
C THR A 6 14.89 14.70 14.18
N ARG A 7 15.61 15.06 15.25
CA ARG A 7 16.66 14.22 15.83
C ARG A 7 16.06 13.35 16.95
N ILE A 8 16.21 12.04 16.81
CA ILE A 8 15.67 11.04 17.73
C ILE A 8 16.84 10.38 18.47
N GLY A 9 16.77 10.40 19.80
CA GLY A 9 17.69 9.73 20.71
C GLY A 9 16.93 9.12 21.88
N ALA A 10 17.66 8.50 22.82
CA ALA A 10 17.05 7.74 23.91
C ALA A 10 16.05 8.56 24.76
N ASN A 11 16.30 9.87 24.91
CA ASN A 11 15.47 10.76 25.72
C ASN A 11 14.30 11.38 24.94
N THR A 12 14.22 11.18 23.62
CA THR A 12 13.21 11.82 22.76
C THR A 12 11.80 11.43 23.18
N GLU A 13 11.59 10.19 23.64
CA GLU A 13 10.28 9.76 24.15
C GLU A 13 9.86 10.57 25.37
N CYS A 14 10.73 10.68 26.37
CA CYS A 14 10.46 11.45 27.59
C CYS A 14 10.23 12.93 27.29
N VAL A 15 11.04 13.51 26.39
CA VAL A 15 10.90 14.92 25.99
C VAL A 15 9.56 15.15 25.27
N LEU A 16 9.19 14.30 24.31
CA LEU A 16 7.92 14.41 23.61
C LEU A 16 6.73 14.25 24.56
N ARG A 17 6.78 13.28 25.48
CA ARG A 17 5.73 13.08 26.50
C ARG A 17 5.61 14.29 27.42
N ASN A 18 6.72 14.84 27.90
CA ASN A 18 6.72 16.04 28.74
C ASN A 18 6.20 17.27 28.00
N LEU A 19 6.55 17.43 26.73
CA LEU A 19 6.05 18.53 25.91
C LEU A 19 4.56 18.41 25.62
N ILE A 20 4.06 17.19 25.35
CA ILE A 20 2.63 16.93 25.21
C ILE A 20 1.91 17.23 26.53
N ALA A 21 2.43 16.79 27.68
CA ALA A 21 1.84 17.09 28.99
C ALA A 21 1.84 18.59 29.29
N TYR A 22 2.92 19.30 28.95
CA TYR A 22 3.02 20.76 29.09
C TYR A 22 1.99 21.48 28.20
N GLU A 23 1.85 21.06 26.94
CA GLU A 23 0.87 21.60 26.00
C GLU A 23 -0.56 21.47 26.55
N ARG A 24 -0.86 20.35 27.22
CA ARG A 24 -2.13 20.10 27.91
C ARG A 24 -2.34 20.98 29.13
N CYS A 25 -1.36 21.07 30.03
CA CYS A 25 -1.45 21.92 31.21
C CYS A 25 -1.57 23.40 30.83
N SER A 26 -0.85 23.83 29.79
CA SER A 26 -0.81 25.23 29.37
C SER A 26 -2.00 25.65 28.49
N ARG A 27 -2.96 24.75 28.19
CA ARG A 27 -4.08 24.98 27.24
C ARG A 27 -3.62 25.56 25.89
N LYS A 28 -2.41 25.21 25.46
CA LYS A 28 -1.89 25.63 24.16
C LYS A 28 -2.52 24.77 23.06
N PRO A 29 -2.55 25.27 21.80
CA PRO A 29 -3.02 24.45 20.68
C PRO A 29 -2.14 23.22 20.55
N ASN A 30 -2.72 22.08 20.17
CA ASN A 30 -2.06 20.77 20.12
C ASN A 30 -1.01 20.63 18.99
N TYR A 31 -0.08 21.56 18.83
CA TYR A 31 0.94 21.54 17.79
C TYR A 31 1.92 20.38 17.94
N ILE A 32 2.43 20.16 19.16
CA ILE A 32 3.46 19.15 19.43
C ILE A 32 2.84 17.76 19.31
N LEU A 33 1.66 17.58 19.91
CA LEU A 33 0.89 16.35 19.76
C LEU A 33 0.58 16.06 18.28
N SER A 34 0.12 17.07 17.54
CA SER A 34 -0.21 16.88 16.13
C SER A 34 1.01 16.54 15.28
N TYR A 35 2.17 17.10 15.62
CA TYR A 35 3.44 16.79 14.98
C TYR A 35 3.88 15.35 15.26
N ALA A 36 3.81 14.93 16.52
CA ALA A 36 4.12 13.55 16.92
C ALA A 36 3.21 12.54 16.22
N THR A 37 1.91 12.82 16.10
CA THR A 37 0.98 11.95 15.38
C THR A 37 1.26 11.93 13.87
N LEU A 38 1.63 13.06 13.27
CA LEU A 38 2.03 13.10 11.86
C LEU A 38 3.26 12.21 11.63
N LEU A 39 4.30 12.33 12.46
CA LEU A 39 5.48 11.47 12.36
C LEU A 39 5.13 9.98 12.55
N ASN A 40 4.26 9.64 13.49
CA ASN A 40 3.79 8.27 13.66
C ASN A 40 3.02 7.74 12.43
N GLN A 41 2.26 8.60 11.74
CA GLN A 41 1.58 8.21 10.50
C GLN A 41 2.55 8.00 9.34
N LEU A 42 3.67 8.72 9.33
CA LEU A 42 4.74 8.58 8.34
C LEU A 42 5.66 7.38 8.63
N ILE A 43 5.90 7.05 9.90
CA ILE A 43 6.82 5.99 10.34
C ILE A 43 6.01 4.77 10.79
N LYS A 44 5.57 3.95 9.83
CA LYS A 44 4.88 2.68 10.13
C LYS A 44 5.81 1.48 10.09
N SER A 45 6.87 1.56 9.32
CA SER A 45 7.86 0.50 9.13
C SER A 45 9.29 1.07 9.14
N THR A 46 10.27 0.18 9.24
CA THR A 46 11.69 0.52 9.10
C THR A 46 12.02 1.00 7.68
N GLU A 47 11.30 0.53 6.65
CA GLU A 47 11.44 0.99 5.27
C GLU A 47 10.98 2.45 5.09
N ASP A 48 9.89 2.84 5.76
CA ASP A 48 9.42 4.23 5.77
C ASP A 48 10.45 5.13 6.44
N LEU A 49 11.06 4.65 7.53
CA LEU A 49 12.11 5.36 8.24
C LEU A 49 13.36 5.58 7.35
N ASP A 50 13.72 4.58 6.54
CA ASP A 50 14.83 4.71 5.57
C ASP A 50 14.56 5.77 4.49
N SER A 51 13.31 5.84 4.01
CA SER A 51 12.89 6.89 3.09
C SER A 51 12.98 8.28 3.71
N LEU A 52 12.73 8.40 5.01
CA LEU A 52 12.84 9.66 5.76
C LEU A 52 14.29 10.04 6.05
N PHE A 53 15.18 9.07 6.28
CA PHE A 53 16.63 9.30 6.37
C PHE A 53 17.19 9.84 5.07
N GLN A 54 16.85 9.22 3.94
CA GLN A 54 17.31 9.67 2.62
C GLN A 54 16.86 11.11 2.31
N LYS A 55 15.69 11.51 2.79
CA LYS A 55 15.15 12.86 2.64
C LYS A 55 15.68 13.85 3.68
N GLY A 56 16.50 13.40 4.65
CA GLY A 56 17.01 14.24 5.72
C GLY A 56 15.92 14.81 6.63
N ILE A 57 14.79 14.12 6.76
CA ILE A 57 13.65 14.57 7.58
C ILE A 57 13.79 14.05 9.02
N VAL A 58 14.33 12.85 9.18
CA VAL A 58 14.57 12.22 10.48
C VAL A 58 16.03 11.86 10.57
N VAL A 59 16.64 11.98 11.75
CA VAL A 59 17.96 11.43 12.08
C VAL A 59 17.82 10.71 13.41
N THR A 60 18.12 9.42 13.45
CA THR A 60 18.04 8.63 14.68
C THR A 60 19.43 8.23 15.15
N HIS A 61 19.64 8.26 16.47
CA HIS A 61 20.77 7.64 17.15
C HIS A 61 20.40 6.29 17.79
N LEU A 62 19.14 5.86 17.66
CA LEU A 62 18.62 4.57 18.11
C LEU A 62 18.63 3.55 16.97
N SER A 63 18.38 2.28 17.28
CA SER A 63 18.07 1.32 16.22
C SER A 63 16.79 1.73 15.47
N LYS A 64 16.66 1.28 14.22
CA LYS A 64 15.45 1.57 13.41
C LYS A 64 14.20 1.01 14.08
N GLU A 65 14.31 -0.20 14.62
CA GLU A 65 13.25 -0.91 15.34
C GLU A 65 12.83 -0.15 16.60
N ASP A 66 13.80 0.34 17.38
CA ASP A 66 13.52 1.14 18.57
C ASP A 66 12.86 2.48 18.22
N THR A 67 13.24 3.06 17.09
CA THR A 67 12.64 4.32 16.61
C THR A 67 11.17 4.12 16.24
N VAL A 68 10.86 3.04 15.50
CA VAL A 68 9.48 2.68 15.15
C VAL A 68 8.67 2.34 16.40
N SER A 69 9.24 1.56 17.33
CA SER A 69 8.56 1.17 18.56
C SER A 69 8.29 2.37 19.49
N LEU A 70 9.18 3.36 19.53
CA LEU A 70 9.01 4.60 20.26
C LEU A 70 7.77 5.36 19.79
N PHE A 71 7.64 5.60 18.48
CA PHE A 71 6.47 6.31 17.95
C PHE A 71 5.18 5.52 18.12
N ASN A 72 5.22 4.20 17.96
CA ASN A 72 4.06 3.37 18.18
C ASN A 72 3.58 3.45 19.64
N ARG A 73 4.51 3.37 20.60
CA ARG A 73 4.22 3.56 22.04
C ARG A 73 3.72 4.97 22.35
N LEU A 74 4.33 5.99 21.76
CA LEU A 74 3.93 7.39 21.94
C LEU A 74 2.51 7.65 21.42
N CYS A 75 2.15 7.06 20.28
CA CYS A 75 0.87 7.32 19.64
C CYS A 75 -0.27 6.50 20.23
N ASN A 76 0.01 5.29 20.75
CA ASN A 76 -1.01 4.44 21.40
C ASN A 76 -1.70 5.16 22.57
N ASP A 77 -0.94 5.96 23.32
CA ASP A 77 -1.43 6.75 24.47
C ASP A 77 -2.20 8.03 24.06
N THR A 78 -2.25 8.36 22.76
CA THR A 78 -2.75 9.66 22.26
C THR A 78 -3.98 9.56 21.36
N THR A 79 -4.57 8.39 21.25
CA THR A 79 -5.57 7.97 20.24
C THR A 79 -6.90 8.73 20.23
N SER A 80 -7.18 9.64 21.17
CA SER A 80 -8.51 10.26 21.32
C SER A 80 -8.50 11.79 21.36
N ILE A 81 -7.65 12.47 20.59
CA ILE A 81 -7.57 13.94 20.64
C ILE A 81 -7.65 14.57 19.25
N PRO A 82 -8.42 15.66 19.06
CA PRO A 82 -8.45 16.40 17.80
C PRO A 82 -7.06 16.98 17.46
N ILE A 83 -6.53 16.50 16.35
CA ILE A 83 -5.21 16.84 15.80
C ILE A 83 -5.38 18.04 14.87
N VAL A 84 -4.61 19.10 15.10
CA VAL A 84 -4.59 20.33 14.29
C VAL A 84 -4.16 20.04 12.84
N TYR A 85 -3.27 19.06 12.66
CA TYR A 85 -2.82 18.60 11.33
C TYR A 85 -3.68 17.49 10.71
N SER A 86 -4.85 17.16 11.27
CA SER A 86 -5.71 16.08 10.76
C SER A 86 -6.13 16.29 9.31
N ARG A 87 -6.38 17.53 8.90
CA ARG A 87 -6.66 17.85 7.49
C ARG A 87 -5.43 17.65 6.61
N LEU A 88 -4.27 18.05 7.12
CA LEU A 88 -2.99 17.93 6.42
C LEU A 88 -2.62 16.45 6.16
N THR A 89 -2.77 15.60 7.17
CA THR A 89 -2.53 14.15 7.04
C THR A 89 -3.53 13.50 6.08
N LEU A 90 -4.81 13.93 6.13
CA LEU A 90 -5.84 13.47 5.20
C LEU A 90 -5.53 13.89 3.74
N ASP A 91 -5.07 15.12 3.53
CA ASP A 91 -4.74 15.63 2.19
C ASP A 91 -3.52 14.94 1.60
N VAL A 92 -2.48 14.67 2.41
CA VAL A 92 -1.32 13.88 1.99
C VAL A 92 -1.73 12.45 1.64
N TYR A 93 -2.57 11.83 2.47
CA TYR A 93 -3.11 10.50 2.19
C TYR A 93 -3.89 10.45 0.88
N ARG A 94 -4.79 11.42 0.64
CA ARG A 94 -5.56 11.56 -0.60
C ARG A 94 -4.64 11.75 -1.80
N TYR A 95 -3.67 12.65 -1.71
CA TYR A 95 -2.72 12.90 -2.79
C TYR A 95 -1.94 11.64 -3.18
N ASN A 96 -1.44 10.90 -2.18
CA ASN A 96 -0.65 9.70 -2.42
C ASN A 96 -1.53 8.58 -3.01
N ARG A 97 -2.76 8.43 -2.53
CA ARG A 97 -3.75 7.50 -3.08
C ARG A 97 -4.10 7.83 -4.52
N ASP A 98 -4.38 9.09 -4.84
CA ASP A 98 -4.70 9.51 -6.20
C ASP A 98 -3.51 9.33 -7.15
N ARG A 99 -2.28 9.54 -6.67
CA ARG A 99 -1.06 9.27 -7.44
C ARG A 99 -0.89 7.77 -7.72
N TRP A 100 -1.11 6.92 -6.72
CA TRP A 100 -1.07 5.47 -6.88
C TRP A 100 -2.15 4.99 -7.86
N LEU A 101 -3.39 5.45 -7.69
CA LEU A 101 -4.50 5.16 -8.60
C LEU A 101 -4.19 5.59 -10.03
N ARG A 102 -3.65 6.80 -10.24
CA ARG A 102 -3.27 7.30 -11.57
C ARG A 102 -2.19 6.43 -12.21
N ARG A 103 -1.19 5.96 -11.46
CA ARG A 103 -0.14 5.06 -11.99
C ARG A 103 -0.70 3.70 -12.36
N TRP A 104 -1.54 3.13 -11.50
CA TRP A 104 -2.18 1.85 -11.76
C TRP A 104 -3.09 1.93 -13.00
N LEU A 105 -3.91 2.98 -13.09
CA LEU A 105 -4.77 3.23 -14.24
C LEU A 105 -3.97 3.47 -15.53
N ALA A 106 -2.82 4.14 -15.45
CA ALA A 106 -1.91 4.31 -16.59
C ALA A 106 -1.27 2.98 -17.03
N GLY A 107 -0.93 2.11 -16.09
CA GLY A 107 -0.47 0.74 -16.37
C GLY A 107 -1.53 -0.06 -17.12
N ILE A 108 -2.76 -0.09 -16.59
CA ILE A 108 -3.89 -0.75 -17.27
C ILE A 108 -4.14 -0.17 -18.66
N LYS A 109 -4.14 1.15 -18.80
CA LYS A 109 -4.34 1.79 -20.11
C LYS A 109 -3.25 1.39 -21.10
N ARG A 110 -2.00 1.28 -20.66
CA ARG A 110 -0.88 0.86 -21.51
C ARG A 110 -0.97 -0.62 -21.89
N ASP A 111 -1.21 -1.48 -20.90
CA ASP A 111 -1.16 -2.93 -21.07
C ASP A 111 -2.41 -3.50 -21.74
N TYR A 112 -3.55 -2.81 -21.64
CA TYR A 112 -4.85 -3.29 -22.11
C TYR A 112 -5.41 -2.48 -23.30
N LEU A 113 -5.26 -1.15 -23.30
CA LEU A 113 -5.85 -0.29 -24.35
C LEU A 113 -4.86 0.08 -25.47
N TYR A 114 -3.55 0.11 -25.19
CA TYR A 114 -2.55 0.51 -26.19
C TYR A 114 -1.80 -0.67 -26.84
N ASN A 115 -1.78 -1.84 -26.18
CA ASN A 115 -1.21 -3.07 -26.72
C ASN A 115 -2.32 -4.06 -27.10
N PRO A 116 -2.84 -4.04 -28.35
CA PRO A 116 -3.86 -5.00 -28.77
C PRO A 116 -3.38 -6.47 -28.76
N GLN A 117 -2.07 -6.72 -28.79
CA GLN A 117 -1.47 -8.06 -28.78
C GLN A 117 -1.61 -8.81 -27.44
N SER A 118 -1.58 -8.10 -26.30
CA SER A 118 -1.73 -8.72 -24.97
C SER A 118 -3.17 -9.21 -24.74
N VAL A 119 -4.15 -8.52 -25.31
CA VAL A 119 -5.56 -8.94 -25.32
C VAL A 119 -5.73 -10.21 -26.17
N MET A 120 -5.09 -10.28 -27.34
CA MET A 120 -5.14 -11.50 -28.19
C MET A 120 -4.49 -12.72 -27.54
N SER A 121 -3.48 -12.55 -26.69
CA SER A 121 -2.85 -13.65 -25.93
C SER A 121 -3.86 -14.41 -25.06
N LEU A 122 -4.82 -13.73 -24.44
CA LEU A 122 -5.87 -14.37 -23.64
C LEU A 122 -6.85 -15.19 -24.50
N PHE A 123 -7.16 -14.71 -25.72
CA PHE A 123 -8.01 -15.45 -26.65
C PHE A 123 -7.30 -16.60 -27.35
N SER A 124 -5.97 -16.53 -27.52
CA SER A 124 -5.20 -17.59 -28.19
C SER A 124 -5.31 -18.94 -27.46
N ASN A 125 -5.20 -18.95 -26.14
CA ASN A 125 -5.34 -20.17 -25.34
C ASN A 125 -6.76 -20.73 -25.33
N ALA A 126 -7.77 -19.87 -25.37
CA ALA A 126 -9.18 -20.28 -25.44
C ALA A 126 -9.53 -20.93 -26.78
N VAL A 127 -8.99 -20.39 -27.89
CA VAL A 127 -9.19 -20.95 -29.24
C VAL A 127 -8.51 -22.31 -29.37
N ILE A 128 -7.29 -22.46 -28.86
CA ILE A 128 -6.56 -23.74 -28.87
C ILE A 128 -7.32 -24.80 -28.06
N LEU A 129 -7.82 -24.45 -26.87
CA LEU A 129 -8.62 -25.37 -26.05
C LEU A 129 -9.92 -25.80 -26.74
N ALA A 130 -10.64 -24.85 -27.37
CA ALA A 130 -11.88 -25.14 -28.10
C ALA A 130 -11.63 -26.07 -29.30
N LEU A 131 -10.49 -25.93 -29.98
CA LEU A 131 -10.11 -26.74 -31.13
C LEU A 131 -9.75 -28.19 -30.71
N ILE A 132 -9.07 -28.37 -29.57
CA ILE A 132 -8.81 -29.69 -28.98
C ILE A 132 -10.13 -30.37 -28.58
N LEU A 133 -11.04 -29.61 -27.95
CA LEU A 133 -12.33 -30.14 -27.50
C LEU A 133 -13.20 -30.62 -28.67
N THR A 134 -13.26 -29.83 -29.75
CA THR A 134 -14.02 -30.17 -30.96
C THR A 134 -13.43 -31.36 -31.70
N ALA A 135 -12.10 -31.51 -31.74
CA ALA A 135 -11.43 -32.70 -32.30
C ALA A 135 -11.75 -33.98 -31.51
N LEU A 136 -11.73 -33.92 -30.16
CA LEU A 136 -12.14 -35.02 -29.31
C LEU A 136 -13.61 -35.41 -29.55
N GLN A 137 -14.51 -34.42 -29.57
CA GLN A 137 -15.93 -34.65 -29.82
C GLN A 137 -16.19 -35.33 -31.16
N THR A 138 -15.49 -34.92 -32.22
CA THR A 138 -15.64 -35.54 -33.56
C THR A 138 -15.12 -36.96 -33.60
N VAL A 139 -13.96 -37.26 -33.00
CA VAL A 139 -13.43 -38.64 -32.93
C VAL A 139 -14.39 -39.56 -32.17
N TYR A 140 -14.88 -39.14 -31.00
CA TYR A 140 -15.85 -39.93 -30.25
C TYR A 140 -17.17 -40.12 -31.01
N GLY A 141 -17.65 -39.08 -31.72
CA GLY A 141 -18.85 -39.18 -32.55
C GLY A 141 -18.71 -40.18 -33.70
N VAL A 142 -17.56 -40.17 -34.38
CA VAL A 142 -17.26 -41.11 -35.47
C VAL A 142 -17.16 -42.54 -34.96
N ILE A 143 -16.45 -42.79 -33.86
CA ILE A 143 -16.34 -44.13 -33.26
C ILE A 143 -17.71 -44.63 -32.80
N ALA A 144 -18.54 -43.79 -32.18
CA ALA A 144 -19.89 -44.14 -31.77
C ALA A 144 -20.77 -44.52 -32.97
N TYR A 145 -20.70 -43.75 -34.06
CA TYR A 145 -21.39 -44.05 -35.31
C TYR A 145 -20.97 -45.40 -35.91
N TYR A 146 -19.66 -45.66 -36.01
CA TYR A 146 -19.15 -46.95 -36.51
C TYR A 146 -19.44 -48.13 -35.58
N LYS A 147 -19.51 -47.90 -34.26
CA LYS A 147 -19.89 -48.93 -33.29
C LYS A 147 -21.37 -49.27 -33.40
N GLN A 148 -22.24 -48.30 -33.68
CA GLN A 148 -23.66 -48.54 -33.97
C GLN A 148 -23.90 -49.18 -35.34
N SER A 149 -23.04 -48.92 -36.33
CA SER A 149 -23.18 -49.48 -37.67
C SER A 149 -22.65 -50.91 -37.81
N LYS A 150 -22.02 -51.48 -36.77
CA LYS A 150 -21.57 -52.88 -36.77
C LYS A 150 -22.72 -53.76 -36.25
N PRO A 151 -23.40 -54.55 -37.10
CA PRO A 151 -24.47 -55.43 -36.63
C PRO A 151 -23.90 -56.49 -35.69
N SER A 152 -24.62 -56.76 -34.61
CA SER A 152 -24.34 -57.88 -33.70
C SER A 152 -24.44 -59.20 -34.47
N ASN A 153 -23.31 -59.86 -34.68
CA ASN A 153 -23.26 -61.32 -34.89
C ASN A 153 -23.15 -61.99 -33.52
#